data_AF-A0A7J2R1U9-F1
#
_entry.id   AF-A0A7J2R1U9-F1
#
_cell.length_a   1.000
_cell.length_b   1.000
_cell.length_c   1.000
_cell.angle_alpha   90.00
_cell.angle_beta   90.00
_cell.angle_gamma   90.00
#
_symmetry.space_group_name_H-M   'P 1'
#
loop_
_entity.id
_entity.type
_entity.pdbx_description
1 polymer ?
#
loop_
_entity_poly.entity_id
_entity_poly.type
_entity_poly.pdbx_seq_one_letter_code
_entity_poly.pdbx_strand_id
1 'polypeptide(L)' 'MVNVPRSTHTSKLTKEDISIAKIIAYECGELDDKDTLKLFSKLIKTGQCWSLQGCYGRTAKNLIDNNYIDKFGKILIEV' A
#
# COMPACT_ATOMS: atom_id res chain seq x y z
N MET A 1 41.59 -11.37 2.14
CA MET A 1 40.75 -10.37 1.44
C MET A 1 39.65 -11.14 0.71
N VAL A 2 38.54 -11.45 1.40
CA VAL A 2 37.43 -12.16 0.75
C VAL A 2 36.62 -11.14 -0.04
N ASN A 3 36.70 -11.24 -1.36
CA ASN A 3 35.90 -10.48 -2.29
C ASN A 3 34.44 -10.87 -2.10
N VAL A 4 33.70 -10.09 -1.31
CA VAL A 4 32.25 -10.19 -1.21
C VAL A 4 31.71 -9.84 -2.60
N PRO A 5 31.07 -10.77 -3.34
CA PRO A 5 30.39 -10.36 -4.56
C PRO A 5 29.33 -9.36 -4.15
N ARG A 6 29.49 -8.10 -4.55
CA ARG A 6 28.43 -7.10 -4.47
C ARG A 6 27.38 -7.56 -5.46
N SER A 7 26.48 -8.43 -5.01
CA SER A 7 25.33 -8.86 -5.78
C SER A 7 24.53 -7.61 -6.10
N THR A 8 24.68 -7.12 -7.32
CA THR A 8 23.72 -6.24 -7.97
C THR A 8 22.44 -7.04 -8.16
N HIS A 9 21.66 -7.20 -7.08
CA HIS A 9 20.27 -7.61 -7.19
C HIS A 9 19.47 -6.38 -7.63
N THR A 10 19.55 -6.06 -8.92
CA THR A 10 18.39 -5.50 -9.63
C THR A 10 17.40 -6.65 -9.86
N SER A 11 16.92 -7.25 -8.77
CA SER A 11 15.83 -8.22 -8.81
C SER A 11 14.57 -7.43 -9.11
N LYS A 12 14.13 -7.55 -10.37
CA LYS A 12 12.79 -7.21 -10.89
C LYS A 12 11.84 -6.82 -9.76
N LEU A 13 11.58 -5.52 -9.58
CA LEU A 13 10.45 -5.09 -8.75
C LEU A 13 9.20 -5.68 -9.41
N THR A 14 8.73 -6.80 -8.89
CA THR A 14 7.37 -7.25 -9.13
C THR A 14 6.48 -6.11 -8.61
N LYS A 15 5.39 -5.79 -9.31
CA LYS A 15 4.53 -4.62 -9.07
C LYS A 15 3.75 -4.71 -7.73
N GLU A 16 4.29 -5.43 -6.74
CA GLU A 16 3.55 -5.97 -5.62
C GLU A 16 4.09 -5.75 -4.23
N ASP A 17 5.30 -5.23 -4.08
CA ASP A 17 5.70 -4.65 -2.80
C ASP A 17 4.89 -3.38 -2.52
N ILE A 18 4.26 -3.32 -1.35
CA ILE A 18 3.75 -2.06 -0.81
C ILE A 18 4.96 -1.15 -0.65
N SER A 19 5.11 -0.22 -1.58
CA SER A 19 6.25 0.68 -1.56
C SER A 19 6.16 1.52 -0.29
N ILE A 20 7.11 1.34 0.62
CA ILE A 20 7.26 2.14 1.85
C ILE A 20 7.21 3.64 1.52
N ALA A 21 7.71 4.03 0.34
CA ALA A 21 7.60 5.40 -0.17
C ALA A 21 6.15 5.91 -0.26
N LYS A 22 5.18 5.07 -0.63
CA LYS A 22 3.75 5.44 -0.65
C LYS A 22 3.18 5.58 0.75
N ILE A 23 3.62 4.77 1.71
CA ILE A 23 3.24 4.92 3.11
C ILE A 23 3.76 6.27 3.64
N ILE A 24 5.02 6.59 3.35
CA ILE A 24 5.61 7.88 3.74
C ILE A 24 4.85 9.05 3.09
N ALA A 25 4.57 8.98 1.78
CA ALA A 25 3.80 10.01 1.08
C ALA A 25 2.37 10.17 1.64
N TYR A 26 1.73 9.08 2.09
CA TYR A 26 0.43 9.14 2.78
C TYR A 26 0.52 9.92 4.08
N GLU A 27 1.50 9.61 4.92
CA GLU A 27 1.71 10.27 6.21
C GLU A 27 2.10 11.74 6.05
N CYS A 28 2.80 12.09 4.97
CA CYS A 28 3.12 13.48 4.62
C CYS A 28 1.94 14.24 3.98
N GLY A 29 0.82 13.57 3.65
CA GLY A 29 -0.31 14.18 2.94
C GLY A 29 -0.01 14.53 1.48
N GLU A 30 0.95 13.85 0.86
CA GLU A 30 1.40 14.07 -0.53
C GLU A 30 0.68 13.17 -1.55
N LEU A 31 -0.17 12.25 -1.09
CA LEU A 31 -0.96 11.39 -1.97
C LEU A 31 -2.31 12.01 -2.30
N ASP A 32 -2.61 12.09 -3.60
CA ASP A 32 -3.96 12.34 -4.09
C ASP A 32 -4.93 11.20 -3.74
N ASP A 33 -6.23 11.46 -3.83
CA ASP A 33 -7.30 10.50 -3.53
C ASP A 33 -7.11 9.17 -4.29
N LYS A 34 -6.74 9.28 -5.57
CA LYS A 34 -6.52 8.12 -6.45
C LYS A 34 -5.39 7.23 -5.97
N ASP A 35 -4.26 7.81 -5.56
CA ASP A 35 -3.12 7.03 -5.11
C ASP A 35 -3.29 6.55 -3.65
N THR A 36 -4.04 7.28 -2.84
CA THR A 36 -4.53 6.82 -1.53
C THR A 36 -5.39 5.57 -1.69
N LEU A 37 -6.38 5.58 -2.60
CA LEU A 37 -7.22 4.41 -2.87
C LEU A 37 -6.41 3.21 -3.38
N LYS A 38 -5.40 3.44 -4.24
CA LYS A 38 -4.49 2.36 -4.68
C LYS A 38 -3.65 1.81 -3.55
N LEU A 39 -3.16 2.66 -2.64
CA LEU A 39 -2.41 2.24 -1.46
C LEU A 39 -3.28 1.34 -0.58
N PHE A 40 -4.47 1.81 -0.18
CA PHE A 40 -5.38 1.04 0.66
C PHE A 40 -5.92 -0.21 -0.02
N SER A 41 -6.17 -0.18 -1.33
CA SER A 41 -6.50 -1.37 -2.14
C SER A 41 -5.43 -2.45 -1.99
N LYS A 42 -4.15 -2.07 -2.04
CA LYS A 42 -3.02 -3.00 -1.86
C LYS A 42 -2.93 -3.50 -0.41
N LEU A 43 -3.09 -2.61 0.56
CA LEU A 43 -3.03 -2.95 1.98
C LEU A 43 -4.16 -3.90 2.41
N ILE A 44 -5.35 -3.75 1.83
CA ILE A 44 -6.50 -4.64 2.06
C ILE A 44 -6.23 -6.01 1.41
N LYS A 45 -5.78 -6.03 0.14
CA LYS A 45 -5.44 -7.28 -0.57
C LYS A 45 -4.42 -8.14 0.14
N THR A 46 -3.42 -7.51 0.74
CA THR A 46 -2.34 -8.20 1.46
C THR A 46 -2.64 -8.40 2.94
N GLY A 47 -3.74 -7.84 3.46
CA GLY A 47 -4.09 -7.86 4.88
C GLY A 47 -3.22 -6.97 5.77
N GLN A 48 -2.23 -6.25 5.22
CA GLN A 48 -1.29 -5.44 6.00
C GLN A 48 -1.96 -4.28 6.73
N CYS A 49 -3.06 -3.71 6.21
CA CYS A 49 -3.80 -2.64 6.91
C CYS A 49 -4.32 -3.05 8.29
N TRP A 50 -4.51 -4.34 8.56
CA TRP A 50 -5.00 -4.85 9.85
C TRP A 50 -3.88 -5.12 10.85
N SER A 51 -2.64 -5.32 10.36
CA SER A 51 -1.45 -5.55 11.17
C SER A 51 -0.66 -4.26 11.43
N LEU A 52 -0.80 -3.27 10.56
CA LEU A 52 -0.20 -1.94 10.75
C LEU A 52 -0.88 -1.21 11.91
N GLN A 53 -0.07 -0.78 12.88
CA GLN A 53 -0.53 0.04 13.99
C GLN A 53 -0.95 1.45 13.51
N GLY A 54 -1.77 2.13 14.32
CA GLY A 54 -2.20 3.51 14.05
C GLY A 54 -3.61 3.62 13.46
N CYS A 55 -3.75 4.37 12.36
CA CYS A 55 -5.04 4.68 11.70
C CYS A 55 -5.35 3.78 10.51
N TYR A 56 -4.39 3.01 9.97
CA TYR A 56 -4.55 2.23 8.73
C TYR A 56 -5.77 1.30 8.71
N GLY A 57 -5.99 0.53 9.78
CA GLY A 57 -7.15 -0.36 9.87
C GLY A 57 -8.48 0.39 9.92
N ARG A 58 -8.54 1.53 10.63
CA ARG A 58 -9.74 2.37 10.68
C ARG A 58 -10.02 3.03 9.34
N THR A 59 -9.00 3.53 8.67
CA THR A 59 -9.11 4.11 7.33
C THR A 59 -9.55 3.05 6.32
N ALA A 60 -8.92 1.87 6.31
CA ALA A 60 -9.32 0.77 5.44
C ALA A 60 -10.78 0.37 5.67
N LYS A 61 -11.21 0.23 6.92
CA LYS A 61 -12.61 -0.04 7.26
C LYS A 61 -13.55 1.06 6.76
N ASN A 62 -13.20 2.33 6.96
CA ASN A 62 -14.00 3.45 6.49
C ASN A 62 -14.14 3.44 4.95
N LEU A 63 -13.06 3.15 4.22
CA LEU A 63 -13.11 3.03 2.76
C LEU A 63 -14.01 1.88 2.29
N ILE A 64 -14.09 0.79 3.08
CA ILE A 64 -14.98 -0.34 2.81
C ILE A 64 -16.44 0.02 3.12
N ASP A 65 -16.72 0.62 4.29
CA ASP A 65 -18.07 1.02 4.68
C ASP A 65 -18.67 2.05 3.71
N ASN A 66 -17.84 2.94 3.14
CA ASN A 66 -18.26 3.93 2.15
C ASN A 66 -18.33 3.37 0.71
N ASN A 67 -18.12 2.07 0.50
CA ASN A 67 -18.10 1.42 -0.82
C ASN A 67 -17.09 2.06 -1.80
N TYR A 68 -15.99 2.61 -1.31
CA TYR A 68 -14.89 3.05 -2.19
C TYR A 68 -14.01 1.88 -2.58
N ILE A 69 -13.83 0.92 -1.66
CA ILE A 69 -13.06 -0.30 -1.87
C ILE A 69 -13.85 -1.48 -1.29
N ASP A 70 -13.93 -2.60 -2.00
CA ASP A 70 -14.50 -3.83 -1.45
C ASP A 70 -13.55 -4.52 -0.45
N LYS A 71 -14.05 -5.45 0.36
CA LYS A 71 -13.29 -6.27 1.31
C LYS A 71 -12.13 -7.06 0.69
N PHE A 72 -12.16 -7.29 -0.64
CA PHE A 72 -11.07 -7.92 -1.40
C PHE A 72 -10.05 -6.90 -1.95
N GLY A 73 -10.17 -5.63 -1.58
CA GLY A 73 -9.32 -4.53 -2.05
C GLY A 73 -9.57 -4.15 -3.50
N LYS A 74 -10.79 -4.37 -4.03
CA LYS A 74 -11.18 -3.88 -5.36
C LYS A 74 -11.72 -2.45 -5.24
N ILE A 75 -11.17 -1.50 -5.99
CA ILE A 75 -11.69 -0.12 -6.03
C ILE A 75 -13.02 -0.14 -6.78
N LEU A 76 -14.05 0.47 -6.20
CA LEU A 76 -15.43 0.44 -6.70
C LEU A 76 -15.87 1.77 -7.32
N ILE A 77 -15.11 2.85 -7.09
CA ILE A 77 -15.41 4.19 -7.61
C ILE A 77 -14.38 4.62 -8.66
N GLU A 78 -14.82 5.45 -9.60
CA GLU A 78 -13.94 6.16 -10.52
C GLU A 78 -13.56 7.52 -9.93
N VAL A 79 -12.25 7.76 -9.85
CA VAL A 79 -11.60 8.98 -9.33
C VAL A 79 -10.59 9.54 -10.33
#